data_AF-A0A653BE13-F1
#
_entry.id   AF-A0A653BE13-F1
#
_cell.length_a   1.000
_cell.length_b   1.000
_cell.length_c   1.000
_cell.angle_alpha   90.00
_cell.angle_beta   90.00
_cell.angle_gamma   90.00
#
_symmetry.space_group_name_H-M   'P 1'
#
loop_
_entity.id
_entity.type
_entity.pdbx_description
1 polymer ?
#
loop_
_entity_poly.entity_id
_entity_poly.type
_entity_poly.pdbx_seq_one_letter_code
_entity_poly.pdbx_strand_id
1 'polypeptide(L)'
;MFYCTLRDLVLYLHKDENGFRRNQIGGDNLHNAIRIHHALATKATDYTKKQYVFRLQTADQAEYLFQTSDSKELQSWIDTINFVCASFSAPPLEAAVGSQKKFQRPLLPCSHTKLNLREQLSDHEERVMRLESMLEEHRRCPPEKGAKSQVVQNYKEKEVYLNYELKRYRTYTYILRTKLSQYLEMGAAMSATMGAGACPPGSLAEVDEGLQPMAAAQQPPGLPTTDLEQPKSSPTSAVNRKCPE
;
A
#
# COMPACT_ATOMS: atom_id res chain seq x y z
N MET A 1 10.78 -20.08 -7.44
CA MET A 1 11.24 -19.37 -6.24
C MET A 1 11.70 -17.98 -6.68
N PHE A 2 11.15 -16.93 -6.10
CA PHE A 2 11.47 -15.55 -6.48
C PHE A 2 12.17 -14.83 -5.34
N TYR A 3 13.06 -13.90 -5.70
CA TYR A 3 13.60 -12.91 -4.78
C TYR A 3 12.83 -11.60 -4.98
N CYS A 4 12.32 -11.04 -3.89
CA CYS A 4 11.52 -9.82 -3.95
C CYS A 4 12.38 -8.63 -3.50
N THR A 5 12.35 -7.54 -4.27
CA THR A 5 12.93 -6.25 -3.84
C THR A 5 11.90 -5.15 -3.98
N LEU A 6 11.66 -4.41 -2.90
CA LEU A 6 10.82 -3.22 -2.92
C LEU A 6 11.67 -1.98 -3.20
N ARG A 7 11.34 -1.23 -4.25
CA ARG A 7 11.91 0.10 -4.51
C ARG A 7 10.78 1.06 -4.85
N ASP A 8 10.70 2.13 -4.07
CA ASP A 8 9.60 3.09 -4.15
C ASP A 8 8.25 2.35 -4.13
N LEU A 9 7.34 2.68 -5.05
CA LEU A 9 6.04 2.04 -5.20
C LEU A 9 6.05 0.83 -6.15
N VAL A 10 7.18 0.14 -6.30
CA VAL A 10 7.30 -1.03 -7.19
C VAL A 10 7.99 -2.20 -6.49
N LEU A 11 7.30 -3.35 -6.47
CA LEU A 11 7.83 -4.63 -6.00
C LEU A 11 8.36 -5.43 -7.20
N TYR A 12 9.67 -5.65 -7.25
CA TYR A 12 10.33 -6.41 -8.32
C TYR A 12 10.51 -7.87 -7.88
N LEU A 13 10.23 -8.79 -8.81
CA LEU A 13 10.33 -10.23 -8.62
C LEU A 13 11.47 -10.77 -9.51
N HIS A 14 12.53 -11.28 -8.89
CA HIS A 14 13.70 -11.82 -9.58
C HIS A 14 13.65 -13.35 -9.58
N LYS A 15 13.88 -13.97 -10.74
CA LYS A 15 13.84 -15.44 -10.88
C LYS A 15 15.08 -16.13 -10.31
N ASP A 16 16.19 -15.42 -10.20
CA ASP A 16 17.49 -15.92 -9.75
C ASP A 16 18.23 -14.90 -8.87
N GLU A 17 19.23 -15.37 -8.13
CA GLU A 17 20.07 -14.54 -7.26
C GLU A 17 20.89 -13.53 -8.09
N ASN A 18 21.20 -13.87 -9.34
CA ASN A 18 21.94 -13.01 -10.27
C ASN A 18 21.12 -11.79 -10.70
N GLY A 19 19.80 -11.90 -10.85
CA GLY A 19 18.88 -10.77 -11.07
C GLY A 19 18.76 -9.87 -9.84
N PHE A 20 18.67 -10.49 -8.66
CA PHE A 20 18.67 -9.78 -7.37
C PHE A 20 19.94 -8.94 -7.16
N ARG A 21 21.13 -9.51 -7.41
CA ARG A 21 22.43 -8.83 -7.20
C ARG A 21 22.74 -7.75 -8.23
N ARG A 22 22.25 -7.88 -9.47
CA ARG A 22 22.59 -6.94 -10.55
C ARG A 22 21.79 -5.65 -10.50
N ASN A 23 20.76 -5.53 -9.67
CA ASN A 23 19.83 -4.39 -9.66
C ASN A 23 19.27 -4.04 -11.06
N GLN A 24 19.40 -4.94 -12.05
CA GLN A 24 19.20 -4.63 -13.45
C GLN A 24 17.70 -4.53 -13.76
N ILE A 25 17.26 -3.29 -13.89
CA ILE A 25 16.04 -2.88 -14.60
C ILE A 25 16.32 -3.03 -16.12
N GLY A 26 16.74 -4.23 -16.54
CA GLY A 26 16.93 -4.57 -17.95
C GLY A 26 15.59 -4.96 -18.57
N GLY A 27 15.35 -4.59 -19.82
CA GLY A 27 14.03 -4.58 -20.49
C GLY A 27 13.17 -5.85 -20.38
N ASP A 28 13.76 -7.02 -20.13
CA ASP A 28 13.05 -8.30 -19.98
C ASP A 28 12.41 -8.49 -18.58
N ASN A 29 12.74 -7.65 -17.59
CA ASN A 29 12.26 -7.76 -16.20
C ASN A 29 11.04 -6.91 -15.88
N LEU A 30 10.56 -6.08 -16.82
CA LEU A 30 9.38 -5.23 -16.59
C LEU A 30 8.10 -6.06 -16.37
N HIS A 31 8.06 -7.27 -16.93
CA HIS A 31 6.96 -8.22 -16.76
C HIS A 31 6.88 -8.81 -15.33
N ASN A 32 7.96 -8.71 -14.56
CA ASN A 32 8.06 -9.25 -13.20
C ASN A 32 8.09 -8.12 -12.16
N ALA A 33 7.33 -7.04 -12.39
CA ALA A 33 7.23 -5.91 -11.48
C ALA A 33 5.76 -5.63 -11.15
N ILE A 34 5.46 -5.44 -9.87
CA ILE A 34 4.13 -5.12 -9.36
C ILE A 34 4.15 -3.68 -8.86
N ARG A 35 3.33 -2.81 -9.46
CA ARG A 35 3.12 -1.46 -8.95
C ARG A 35 2.22 -1.52 -7.73
N ILE A 36 2.73 -1.04 -6.59
CA ILE A 36 2.06 -1.15 -5.30
C ILE A 36 1.47 0.18 -4.80
N HIS A 37 1.41 1.24 -5.63
CA HIS A 37 0.66 2.46 -5.28
C HIS A 37 -0.73 2.11 -4.74
N HIS A 38 -1.10 2.67 -3.59
CA HIS A 38 -2.33 2.39 -2.85
C HIS A 38 -2.60 0.92 -2.50
N ALA A 39 -1.60 0.04 -2.56
CA ALA A 39 -1.78 -1.36 -2.23
C ALA A 39 -1.90 -1.57 -0.72
N LEU A 40 -2.69 -2.57 -0.33
CA LEU A 40 -2.82 -3.00 1.06
C LEU A 40 -2.30 -4.43 1.21
N ALA A 41 -1.32 -4.60 2.09
CA ALA A 41 -0.82 -5.91 2.50
C ALA A 41 -1.50 -6.37 3.80
N THR A 42 -1.99 -7.61 3.83
CA THR A 42 -2.64 -8.20 5.03
C THR A 42 -2.30 -9.68 5.16
N LYS A 43 -2.36 -10.24 6.37
CA LYS A 43 -2.23 -11.68 6.56
C LYS A 43 -3.38 -12.41 5.87
N ALA A 44 -3.08 -13.47 5.10
CA ALA A 44 -4.10 -14.28 4.42
C ALA A 44 -4.68 -15.33 5.37
N THR A 45 -5.53 -14.91 6.30
CA THR A 45 -6.09 -15.78 7.36
C THR A 45 -7.02 -16.86 6.84
N ASP A 46 -7.58 -16.66 5.65
CA ASP A 46 -8.46 -17.60 4.95
C ASP A 46 -7.68 -18.63 4.12
N TYR A 47 -6.37 -18.46 3.94
CA TYR A 47 -5.53 -19.37 3.17
C TYR A 47 -4.86 -20.41 4.09
N THR A 48 -5.34 -21.64 4.05
CA THR A 48 -4.89 -22.72 4.96
C THR A 48 -3.88 -23.69 4.35
N LYS A 49 -3.62 -23.60 3.03
CA LYS A 49 -2.73 -24.55 2.34
C LYS A 49 -1.26 -24.39 2.72
N LYS A 50 -0.82 -23.15 3.00
CA LYS A 50 0.56 -22.84 3.40
C LYS A 50 0.57 -21.88 4.57
N GLN A 51 1.57 -22.00 5.44
CA GLN A 51 1.78 -21.07 6.54
C GLN A 51 2.49 -19.80 6.07
N TYR A 52 2.41 -18.76 6.89
CA TYR A 52 3.10 -17.49 6.67
C TYR A 52 2.80 -16.85 5.30
N VAL A 53 1.52 -16.86 4.93
CA VAL A 53 1.07 -16.22 3.69
C VAL A 53 0.47 -14.85 3.97
N PHE A 54 0.92 -13.84 3.25
CA PHE A 54 0.27 -12.54 3.18
C PHE A 54 -0.33 -12.30 1.79
N ARG A 55 -1.39 -11.49 1.77
CA ARG A 55 -2.10 -11.04 0.57
C ARG A 55 -1.72 -9.58 0.31
N LEU A 56 -1.32 -9.29 -0.92
CA LEU A 56 -1.14 -7.94 -1.44
C LEU A 56 -2.29 -7.65 -2.40
N GLN A 57 -3.07 -6.62 -2.10
CA GLN A 57 -4.14 -6.15 -2.99
C GLN A 57 -3.79 -4.78 -3.54
N THR A 58 -3.65 -4.66 -4.85
CA THR A 58 -3.22 -3.43 -5.54
C THR A 58 -4.39 -2.51 -5.91
N ALA A 59 -4.09 -1.27 -6.34
CA ALA A 59 -5.09 -0.26 -6.71
C ALA A 59 -6.04 -0.71 -7.84
N ASP A 60 -5.56 -1.55 -8.75
CA ASP A 60 -6.31 -2.14 -9.86
C ASP A 60 -7.10 -3.41 -9.46
N GLN A 61 -7.15 -3.72 -8.16
CA GLN A 61 -7.84 -4.87 -7.55
C GLN A 61 -7.19 -6.22 -7.82
N ALA A 62 -5.99 -6.27 -8.40
CA ALA A 62 -5.26 -7.53 -8.45
C ALA A 62 -4.87 -7.98 -7.04
N GLU A 63 -4.94 -9.29 -6.80
CA GLU A 63 -4.56 -9.92 -5.55
C GLU A 63 -3.41 -10.89 -5.78
N TYR A 64 -2.38 -10.78 -4.93
CA TYR A 64 -1.21 -11.64 -4.95
C TYR A 64 -1.05 -12.28 -3.58
N LEU A 65 -0.72 -13.57 -3.56
CA LEU A 65 -0.37 -14.29 -2.34
C LEU A 65 1.14 -14.52 -2.30
N PHE A 66 1.75 -14.13 -1.19
CA PHE A 66 3.17 -14.28 -0.93
C PHE A 66 3.37 -15.13 0.30
N GLN A 67 4.08 -16.24 0.15
CA GLN A 67 4.54 -17.06 1.27
C GLN A 67 5.91 -16.56 1.72
N THR A 68 6.11 -16.43 3.03
CA THR A 68 7.41 -16.14 3.65
C THR A 68 7.95 -17.34 4.43
N SER A 69 9.18 -17.23 4.93
CA SER A 69 9.86 -18.31 5.65
C SER A 69 9.27 -18.51 7.05
N ASP A 70 8.92 -17.41 7.71
CA ASP A 70 8.38 -17.41 9.06
C ASP A 70 7.39 -16.25 9.31
N SER A 71 6.83 -16.21 10.52
CA SER A 71 5.86 -15.19 10.92
C SER A 71 6.47 -13.79 11.09
N LYS A 72 7.76 -13.70 11.40
CA LYS A 72 8.45 -12.41 11.59
C LYS A 72 8.69 -11.75 10.24
N GLU A 73 9.14 -12.54 9.26
CA GLU A 73 9.32 -12.11 7.88
C GLU A 73 7.97 -11.68 7.26
N LEU A 74 6.90 -12.45 7.50
CA LEU A 74 5.54 -12.09 7.08
C LEU A 74 5.16 -10.70 7.59
N GLN A 75 5.32 -10.48 8.90
CA GLN A 75 4.92 -9.21 9.50
C GLN A 75 5.81 -8.07 9.00
N SER A 76 7.11 -8.30 8.88
CA SER A 76 8.05 -7.32 8.33
C SER A 76 7.67 -6.90 6.90
N TRP A 77 7.33 -7.84 6.02
CA TRP A 77 6.90 -7.52 4.66
C TRP A 77 5.60 -6.72 4.64
N ILE A 78 4.60 -7.12 5.44
CA ILE A 78 3.34 -6.40 5.56
C ILE A 78 3.58 -4.95 6.02
N ASP A 79 4.38 -4.77 7.07
CA ASP A 79 4.65 -3.45 7.64
C ASP A 79 5.45 -2.57 6.67
N THR A 80 6.50 -3.12 6.04
CA THR A 80 7.31 -2.37 5.07
C THR A 80 6.49 -1.93 3.87
N ILE A 81 5.69 -2.82 3.27
CA ILE A 81 4.85 -2.49 2.11
C ILE A 81 3.82 -1.44 2.50
N ASN A 82 3.08 -1.65 3.59
CA ASN A 82 2.04 -0.72 4.02
C ASN A 82 2.61 0.65 4.40
N PHE A 83 3.80 0.70 5.01
CA PHE A 83 4.48 1.96 5.31
C PHE A 83 4.84 2.71 4.02
N VAL A 84 5.49 2.04 3.05
CA VAL A 84 5.84 2.63 1.76
C VAL A 84 4.59 3.14 1.03
N CYS A 85 3.53 2.35 0.98
CA CYS A 85 2.27 2.79 0.39
C CYS A 85 1.67 4.01 1.11
N ALA A 86 1.67 4.01 2.45
CA ALA A 86 1.14 5.10 3.26
C ALA A 86 1.97 6.38 3.14
N SER A 87 3.29 6.27 2.93
CA SER A 87 4.19 7.41 2.82
C SER A 87 4.22 8.04 1.43
N PHE A 88 4.09 7.23 0.38
CA PHE A 88 4.35 7.69 -0.99
C PHE A 88 3.13 7.75 -1.91
N SER A 89 1.99 7.14 -1.56
CA SER A 89 0.79 7.21 -2.42
C SER A 89 0.21 8.62 -2.44
N ALA A 90 0.01 9.19 -3.63
CA ALA A 90 -0.65 10.48 -3.80
C ALA A 90 -2.12 10.42 -3.34
N PRO A 91 -2.73 11.55 -2.95
CA PRO A 91 -4.16 11.57 -2.61
C PRO A 91 -5.02 11.14 -3.83
N PRO A 92 -6.08 10.34 -3.63
CA PRO A 92 -7.04 10.02 -4.68
C PRO A 92 -7.61 11.27 -5.33
N LEU A 93 -7.78 11.24 -6.65
CA LEU A 93 -8.40 12.35 -7.38
C LEU A 93 -9.89 12.42 -7.02
N GLU A 94 -10.41 13.64 -6.95
CA GLU A 94 -11.84 13.85 -6.82
C GLU A 94 -12.57 13.18 -7.99
N ALA A 95 -13.69 12.52 -7.68
CA ALA A 95 -14.51 11.94 -8.73
C ALA A 95 -14.99 13.05 -9.66
N ALA A 96 -14.92 12.83 -10.97
CA ALA A 96 -15.40 13.79 -11.95
C ALA A 96 -16.87 14.15 -11.64
N VAL A 97 -17.14 15.45 -11.46
CA VAL A 97 -18.48 15.96 -11.17
C VAL A 97 -19.31 15.84 -12.45
N GLY A 98 -20.09 14.77 -12.55
CA GLY A 98 -20.97 14.50 -13.70
C GLY A 98 -22.25 13.81 -13.26
N SER A 99 -23.25 13.78 -14.14
CA SER A 99 -24.59 13.16 -13.95
C SER A 99 -24.57 11.62 -13.81
N GLN A 100 -23.51 11.02 -13.26
CA GLN A 100 -23.31 9.58 -13.27
C GLN A 100 -24.25 8.89 -12.27
N LYS A 101 -25.23 8.15 -12.79
CA LYS A 101 -26.21 7.37 -12.01
C LYS A 101 -25.64 6.10 -11.37
N LYS A 102 -24.33 5.84 -11.54
CA LYS A 102 -23.64 4.63 -11.06
C LYS A 102 -22.53 5.02 -10.09
N PHE A 103 -22.36 4.24 -9.03
CA PHE A 103 -21.21 4.33 -8.15
C PHE A 103 -19.91 4.12 -8.97
N GLN A 104 -19.00 5.08 -8.88
CA GLN A 104 -17.68 5.00 -9.48
C GLN A 104 -16.64 5.18 -8.38
N ARG A 105 -15.60 4.36 -8.44
CA ARG A 105 -14.49 4.47 -7.51
C ARG A 105 -13.64 5.70 -7.89
N PRO A 106 -13.16 6.48 -6.93
CA PRO A 106 -12.16 7.52 -7.16
C PRO A 106 -10.95 6.96 -7.91
N LEU A 107 -10.36 7.80 -8.76
CA LEU A 107 -9.13 7.45 -9.45
C LEU A 107 -7.96 7.58 -8.49
N LEU A 108 -7.13 6.53 -8.45
CA LEU A 108 -5.93 6.44 -7.61
C LEU A 108 -4.70 6.73 -8.47
N PRO A 109 -4.03 7.89 -8.29
CA PRO A 109 -2.84 8.21 -9.08
C PRO A 109 -1.68 7.25 -8.82
N CYS A 110 -0.94 6.89 -9.86
CA CYS A 110 0.34 6.18 -9.72
C CYS A 110 1.51 7.09 -9.32
N SER A 111 1.28 8.41 -9.22
CA SER A 111 2.30 9.39 -8.86
C SER A 111 2.62 9.37 -7.37
N HIS A 112 3.82 9.85 -7.03
CA HIS A 112 4.18 10.06 -5.64
C HIS A 112 3.42 11.25 -5.04
N THR A 113 3.13 11.17 -3.75
CA THR A 113 2.62 12.31 -2.99
C THR A 113 3.65 13.43 -2.90
N LYS A 114 3.15 14.66 -2.78
CA LYS A 114 3.98 15.86 -2.48
C LYS A 114 3.99 16.20 -0.99
N LEU A 115 3.20 15.48 -0.18
CA LEU A 115 3.05 15.72 1.24
C LEU A 115 4.19 15.06 2.01
N ASN A 116 4.66 15.72 3.07
CA ASN A 116 5.60 15.10 4.02
C ASN A 116 4.88 14.05 4.91
N LEU A 117 5.61 13.28 5.72
CA LEU A 117 5.03 12.20 6.53
C LEU A 117 3.94 12.68 7.52
N ARG A 118 4.09 13.88 8.08
CA ARG A 118 3.11 14.45 9.03
C ARG A 118 1.84 14.88 8.31
N GLU A 119 2.01 15.52 7.14
CA GLU A 119 0.89 15.91 6.28
C GLU A 119 0.17 14.67 5.71
N GLN A 120 0.90 13.63 5.30
CA GLN A 120 0.33 12.33 4.90
C GLN A 120 -0.52 11.72 6.01
N LEU A 121 0.00 11.69 7.25
CA LEU A 121 -0.76 11.18 8.38
C LEU A 121 -2.07 11.98 8.58
N SER A 122 -2.01 13.31 8.53
CA SER A 122 -3.18 14.18 8.66
C SER A 122 -4.21 13.95 7.54
N ASP A 123 -3.78 13.80 6.28
CA ASP A 123 -4.66 13.50 5.13
C ASP A 123 -5.34 12.14 5.30
N HIS A 124 -4.59 11.11 5.74
CA HIS A 124 -5.15 9.77 5.99
C HIS A 124 -6.16 9.78 7.14
N GLU A 125 -5.91 10.53 8.21
CA GLU A 125 -6.85 10.71 9.32
C GLU A 125 -8.16 11.38 8.86
N GLU A 126 -8.06 12.47 8.08
CA GLU A 126 -9.24 13.11 7.49
C GLU A 126 -9.99 12.15 6.57
N ARG A 127 -9.26 11.34 5.79
CA ARG A 127 -9.84 10.34 4.91
C ARG A 127 -10.63 9.28 5.68
N VAL A 128 -10.11 8.80 6.81
CA VAL A 128 -10.81 7.86 7.68
C VAL A 128 -12.14 8.48 8.15
N MET A 129 -12.12 9.71 8.66
CA MET A 129 -13.34 10.40 9.11
C MET A 129 -14.37 10.53 7.98
N ARG A 130 -13.93 10.93 6.78
CA ARG A 130 -14.80 11.08 5.61
C ARG A 130 -15.41 9.73 5.18
N LEU A 131 -14.60 8.67 5.13
CA LEU A 131 -15.06 7.33 4.76
C LEU A 131 -16.04 6.74 5.77
N GLU A 132 -15.82 6.98 7.07
CA GLU A 132 -16.75 6.57 8.13
C GLU A 132 -18.12 7.25 7.97
N SER A 133 -18.13 8.57 7.76
CA SER A 133 -19.35 9.33 7.51
C SER A 133 -20.09 8.84 6.25
N MET A 134 -19.36 8.65 5.14
CA MET A 134 -19.94 8.12 3.89
C MET A 134 -20.51 6.70 4.06
N LEU A 135 -19.87 5.85 4.86
CA LEU A 135 -20.33 4.48 5.13
C LEU A 135 -21.57 4.49 6.02
N GLU A 136 -21.62 5.38 7.01
CA GLU A 136 -22.79 5.55 7.87
C GLU A 136 -23.99 6.04 7.07
N GLU A 137 -23.83 7.10 6.26
CA GLU A 137 -24.87 7.61 5.36
C GLU A 137 -25.35 6.51 4.40
N HIS A 138 -24.43 5.76 3.80
CA HIS A 138 -24.77 4.66 2.92
C HIS A 138 -25.63 3.58 3.59
N ARG A 139 -25.35 3.25 4.86
CA ARG A 139 -26.13 2.28 5.65
C ARG A 139 -27.51 2.80 6.06
N ARG A 140 -27.69 4.11 6.18
CA ARG A 140 -29.00 4.73 6.46
C ARG A 140 -29.97 4.69 5.27
N CYS A 141 -29.46 4.47 4.06
CA CYS A 141 -30.25 4.48 2.82
C CYS A 141 -30.23 3.12 2.09
N PRO A 142 -30.73 2.02 2.69
CA PRO A 142 -30.77 0.72 2.02
C PRO A 142 -31.74 0.71 0.83
N PRO A 143 -31.48 -0.08 -0.23
CA PRO A 143 -32.41 -0.21 -1.34
C PRO A 143 -33.76 -0.78 -0.90
N GLU A 144 -34.85 -0.27 -1.46
CA GLU A 144 -36.20 -0.78 -1.17
C GLU A 144 -36.39 -2.24 -1.61
N LYS A 145 -37.32 -2.94 -0.96
CA LYS A 145 -37.74 -4.28 -1.37
C LYS A 145 -38.34 -4.20 -2.78
N GLY A 146 -37.75 -4.91 -3.74
CA GLY A 146 -38.16 -4.85 -5.15
C GLY A 146 -37.40 -3.82 -5.99
N ALA A 147 -36.40 -3.14 -5.42
CA ALA A 147 -35.50 -2.27 -6.19
C ALA A 147 -34.84 -3.04 -7.35
N LYS A 148 -34.59 -2.34 -8.45
CA LYS A 148 -33.94 -2.91 -9.65
C LYS A 148 -32.61 -3.56 -9.24
N SER A 149 -32.31 -4.73 -9.81
CA SER A 149 -31.07 -5.49 -9.53
C SER A 149 -29.80 -4.63 -9.62
N GLN A 150 -29.71 -3.73 -10.62
CA GLN A 150 -28.59 -2.80 -10.76
C GLN A 150 -28.42 -1.86 -9.55
N VAL A 151 -29.50 -1.39 -8.93
CA VAL A 151 -29.47 -0.52 -7.75
C VAL A 151 -28.94 -1.28 -6.55
N VAL A 152 -29.44 -2.51 -6.34
CA VAL A 152 -28.97 -3.39 -5.26
C VAL A 152 -27.49 -3.73 -5.44
N GLN A 153 -27.05 -4.00 -6.67
CA GLN A 153 -25.66 -4.30 -6.98
C GLN A 153 -24.75 -3.08 -6.74
N ASN A 154 -25.13 -1.89 -7.22
CA ASN A 154 -24.39 -0.66 -6.97
C ASN A 154 -24.27 -0.35 -5.48
N TYR A 155 -25.32 -0.64 -4.70
CA TYR A 155 -25.31 -0.48 -3.26
C TYR A 155 -24.25 -1.37 -2.62
N LYS A 156 -24.28 -2.69 -2.92
CA LYS A 156 -23.29 -3.65 -2.42
C LYS A 156 -21.86 -3.30 -2.83
N GLU A 157 -21.66 -2.90 -4.08
CA GLU A 157 -20.34 -2.49 -4.58
C GLU A 157 -19.80 -1.26 -3.84
N LYS A 158 -20.65 -0.27 -3.56
CA LYS A 158 -20.29 0.90 -2.76
C LYS A 158 -19.96 0.52 -1.32
N GLU A 159 -20.74 -0.35 -0.69
CA GLU A 159 -20.46 -0.83 0.67
C GLU A 159 -19.11 -1.55 0.76
N VAL A 160 -18.86 -2.50 -0.15
CA VAL A 160 -17.59 -3.25 -0.21
C VAL A 160 -16.41 -2.29 -0.39
N TYR A 161 -16.54 -1.31 -1.30
CA TYR A 161 -15.53 -0.29 -1.51
C TYR A 161 -15.27 0.53 -0.24
N LEU A 162 -16.30 1.08 0.40
CA LEU A 162 -16.14 1.93 1.57
C LEU A 162 -15.48 1.20 2.74
N ASN A 163 -15.87 -0.06 2.99
CA ASN A 163 -15.23 -0.88 4.02
C ASN A 163 -13.75 -1.16 3.69
N TYR A 164 -13.45 -1.43 2.42
CA TYR A 164 -12.09 -1.71 1.99
C TYR A 164 -11.17 -0.48 2.09
N GLU A 165 -11.62 0.69 1.63
CA GLU A 165 -10.88 1.94 1.77
C GLU A 165 -10.67 2.29 3.25
N LEU A 166 -11.73 2.14 4.07
CA LEU A 166 -11.64 2.43 5.50
C LEU A 166 -10.59 1.54 6.17
N LYS A 167 -10.55 0.25 5.82
CA LYS A 167 -9.49 -0.67 6.28
C LYS A 167 -8.10 -0.22 5.84
N ARG A 168 -7.94 0.19 4.57
CA ARG A 168 -6.66 0.68 4.04
C ARG A 168 -6.18 1.91 4.80
N TYR A 169 -7.00 2.95 4.89
CA TYR A 169 -6.58 4.21 5.51
C TYR A 169 -6.40 4.09 7.02
N ARG A 170 -7.19 3.27 7.72
CA ARG A 170 -6.90 2.94 9.14
C ARG A 170 -5.53 2.28 9.30
N THR A 171 -5.16 1.37 8.39
CA THR A 171 -3.84 0.73 8.40
C THR A 171 -2.73 1.74 8.15
N TYR A 172 -2.91 2.64 7.18
CA TYR A 172 -1.95 3.69 6.87
C TYR A 172 -1.76 4.69 8.03
N THR A 173 -2.86 5.16 8.61
CA THR A 173 -2.84 6.03 9.79
C THR A 173 -2.10 5.34 10.95
N TYR A 174 -2.42 4.08 11.22
CA TYR A 174 -1.75 3.32 12.28
C TYR A 174 -0.24 3.25 12.06
N ILE A 175 0.20 2.82 10.87
CA ILE A 175 1.62 2.59 10.61
C ILE A 175 2.43 3.88 10.58
N LEU A 176 1.89 4.97 10.01
CA LEU A 176 2.56 6.27 10.01
C LEU A 176 2.66 6.84 11.42
N ARG A 177 1.60 6.74 12.23
CA ARG A 177 1.62 7.19 13.62
C ARG A 177 2.68 6.44 14.43
N THR A 178 2.71 5.11 14.33
CA THR A 178 3.72 4.29 15.00
C THR A 178 5.14 4.67 14.57
N LYS A 179 5.39 4.87 13.26
CA LYS A 179 6.71 5.23 12.75
C LYS A 179 7.14 6.63 13.19
N LEU A 180 6.24 7.61 13.18
CA LEU A 180 6.53 8.96 13.66
C LEU A 180 6.85 8.98 15.16
N SER A 181 6.11 8.22 15.98
CA SER A 181 6.43 8.06 17.40
C SER A 181 7.82 7.45 17.61
N GLN A 182 8.16 6.39 16.86
CA GLN A 182 9.49 5.76 16.93
C GLN A 182 10.63 6.73 16.56
N TYR A 183 10.44 7.59 15.55
CA TYR A 183 11.44 8.61 15.19
C TYR A 183 11.63 9.66 16.29
N LEU A 184 10.56 10.07 16.96
CA LEU A 184 10.64 11.03 18.06
C LEU A 184 11.33 10.43 19.29
N GLU A 185 11.03 9.18 19.63
CA GLU A 185 11.68 8.45 20.73
C GLU A 185 13.17 8.23 20.47
N MET A 186 13.54 7.86 19.24
CA MET A 186 14.94 7.72 18.85
C MET A 186 15.70 9.06 18.93
N GLY A 187 15.08 10.15 18.46
CA GLY A 187 15.65 11.49 18.55
C GLY A 187 15.84 11.96 19.99
N ALA A 188 14.86 11.68 20.86
CA ALA A 188 14.96 12.00 22.29
C ALA A 188 16.04 11.18 23.00
N ALA A 189 16.17 9.88 22.69
CA ALA A 189 17.21 9.02 23.25
C ALA A 189 18.62 9.49 22.87
N MET A 190 18.85 9.86 21.60
CA MET A 190 20.11 10.44 21.14
C MET A 190 20.42 11.78 21.82
N SER A 191 19.42 12.64 21.99
CA SER A 191 19.59 13.91 22.71
C SER A 191 19.88 13.73 24.20
N ALA A 192 19.28 12.71 24.85
CA ALA A 192 19.51 12.42 26.26
C ALA A 192 20.93 11.88 26.52
N THR A 193 21.50 11.11 25.58
CA THR A 193 22.89 10.62 25.69
C THR A 193 23.95 11.72 25.55
N MET A 194 23.62 12.83 24.89
CA MET A 194 24.52 13.99 24.74
C MET A 194 24.39 15.00 25.89
N GLY A 195 23.41 14.82 26.80
CA GLY A 195 23.12 15.73 27.91
C GLY A 195 23.98 15.59 29.17
N ALA A 196 24.98 14.69 29.18
CA ALA A 196 25.87 14.44 30.32
C ALA A 196 27.33 14.78 29.98
N GLY A 197 27.58 16.02 29.56
CA GLY A 197 28.93 16.53 29.29
C GLY A 197 28.97 18.03 29.48
N ALA A 198 29.09 18.49 30.72
CA ALA A 198 29.36 19.90 31.01
C ALA A 198 30.83 20.22 30.69
N CYS A 199 31.09 21.09 29.72
CA CYS A 199 32.30 21.91 29.63
C CYS A 199 32.06 23.16 28.73
N PRO A 200 32.86 24.23 28.90
CA PRO A 200 32.40 25.63 28.98
C PRO A 200 32.34 26.36 27.61
N PRO A 201 31.85 27.63 27.55
CA PRO A 201 31.48 28.26 26.29
C PRO A 201 32.71 28.83 25.57
N GLY A 202 32.76 28.65 24.25
CA GLY A 202 33.82 29.19 23.42
C GLY A 202 33.52 29.17 21.93
N SER A 203 33.12 30.33 21.43
CA SER A 203 33.27 30.85 20.06
C SER A 203 32.31 30.40 18.95
N LEU A 204 31.70 31.43 18.34
CA LEU A 204 30.84 31.45 17.17
C LEU A 204 31.64 31.13 15.90
N ALA A 205 31.08 30.29 15.03
CA ALA A 205 31.22 30.46 13.58
C ALA A 205 30.05 29.78 12.87
N GLU A 206 29.32 30.58 12.10
CA GLU A 206 28.30 30.17 11.14
C GLU A 206 28.89 29.25 10.06
N VAL A 207 28.15 28.22 9.64
CA VAL A 207 28.13 27.73 8.26
C VAL A 207 26.73 27.21 7.92
N ASP A 208 26.16 27.85 6.91
CA ASP A 208 25.03 27.44 6.09
C ASP A 208 25.47 26.33 5.12
N GLU A 209 24.73 25.22 5.04
CA GLU A 209 24.48 24.51 3.77
C GLU A 209 23.44 23.40 3.95
N GLY A 210 22.47 23.36 3.03
CA GLY A 210 21.35 22.44 3.04
C GLY A 210 21.76 20.98 2.83
N LEU A 211 21.17 20.08 3.62
CA LEU A 211 21.33 18.65 3.46
C LEU A 211 19.96 17.95 3.44
N GLN A 212 19.58 17.45 2.27
CA GLN A 212 18.53 16.44 2.11
C GLN A 212 18.97 15.14 2.81
N PRO A 213 18.12 14.48 3.61
CA PRO A 213 18.50 13.20 4.17
C PRO A 213 18.40 12.09 3.11
N MET A 214 19.56 11.50 2.78
CA MET A 214 19.66 10.28 1.99
C MET A 214 18.91 9.13 2.68
N ALA A 215 18.04 8.47 1.91
CA ALA A 215 17.41 7.22 2.29
C ALA A 215 18.40 6.06 2.19
N ALA A 216 19.07 5.74 3.29
CA ALA A 216 19.76 4.46 3.48
C ALA A 216 18.92 3.59 4.43
N ALA A 217 17.83 3.02 3.91
CA ALA A 217 17.10 1.98 4.61
C ALA A 217 17.91 0.68 4.56
N GLN A 218 18.28 0.18 5.74
CA GLN A 218 18.91 -1.13 5.90
C GLN A 218 18.02 -2.22 5.29
N GLN A 219 18.63 -2.99 4.37
CA GLN A 219 18.01 -4.11 3.68
C GLN A 219 17.67 -5.23 4.68
N PRO A 220 16.46 -5.81 4.64
CA PRO A 220 16.22 -7.06 5.34
C PRO A 220 16.98 -8.21 4.64
N PRO A 221 17.42 -9.24 5.39
CA PRO A 221 18.20 -10.35 4.84
C PRO A 221 17.37 -11.15 3.83
N GLY A 222 17.91 -11.31 2.62
CA GLY A 222 17.26 -12.04 1.54
C GLY A 222 17.33 -13.55 1.75
N LEU A 223 16.17 -14.19 1.80
CA LEU A 223 16.02 -15.65 1.74
C LEU A 223 14.81 -16.02 0.89
N PRO A 224 14.74 -17.28 0.41
CA PRO A 224 14.03 -17.55 -0.81
C PRO A 224 12.59 -18.05 -0.53
N THR A 225 11.61 -17.69 -1.36
CA THR A 225 10.18 -18.04 -1.16
C THR A 225 9.67 -19.05 -2.20
N THR A 226 9.02 -20.13 -1.74
CA THR A 226 8.56 -21.26 -2.57
C THR A 226 7.14 -21.05 -3.13
N ASP A 227 7.02 -21.34 -4.43
CA ASP A 227 5.84 -21.53 -5.28
C ASP A 227 4.64 -20.58 -5.12
N LEU A 228 4.58 -19.64 -6.08
CA LEU A 228 3.39 -18.94 -6.55
C LEU A 228 2.55 -19.91 -7.41
N GLU A 229 1.42 -20.36 -6.87
CA GLU A 229 0.40 -21.06 -7.66
C GLU A 229 -0.66 -20.04 -8.09
N GLN A 230 -0.72 -19.73 -9.39
CA GLN A 230 -1.78 -18.92 -9.97
C GLN A 230 -3.10 -19.71 -9.97
N PRO A 231 -4.25 -19.12 -9.55
CA PRO A 231 -5.53 -19.77 -9.75
C PRO A 231 -5.87 -19.81 -11.25
N LYS A 232 -6.14 -21.02 -11.77
CA LYS A 232 -6.64 -21.25 -13.12
C LYS A 232 -7.97 -20.52 -13.30
N SER A 233 -8.06 -19.64 -14.30
CA SER A 233 -9.31 -19.06 -14.76
C SER A 233 -10.13 -20.13 -15.49
N SER A 234 -11.37 -20.34 -15.05
CA SER A 234 -12.39 -21.09 -15.79
C SER A 234 -12.91 -20.27 -16.99
N PRO A 235 -13.25 -20.91 -18.13
CA PRO A 235 -13.59 -20.20 -19.35
C PRO A 235 -15.03 -19.72 -19.34
N THR A 236 -15.25 -18.42 -19.54
CA THR A 236 -16.56 -17.85 -19.84
C THR A 236 -16.75 -17.84 -21.35
N SER A 237 -17.79 -18.53 -21.83
CA SER A 237 -18.18 -18.66 -23.23
C SER A 237 -18.24 -17.34 -23.98
N ALA A 238 -17.42 -17.21 -25.03
CA ALA A 238 -17.55 -16.14 -26.02
C ALA A 238 -18.60 -16.54 -27.06
N VAL A 239 -19.72 -15.81 -27.07
CA VAL A 239 -20.72 -15.85 -28.14
C VAL A 239 -20.14 -15.10 -29.34
N ASN A 240 -19.86 -15.84 -30.41
CA ASN A 240 -19.37 -15.34 -31.68
C ASN A 240 -20.55 -14.69 -32.44
N ARG A 241 -20.50 -13.38 -32.73
CA ARG A 241 -21.38 -12.74 -33.72
C ARG A 241 -20.54 -12.20 -34.86
N LYS A 242 -20.74 -12.83 -36.01
CA LYS A 242 -20.19 -12.52 -37.32
C LYS A 242 -20.99 -11.36 -37.92
N CYS A 243 -20.34 -10.28 -38.35
CA CYS A 243 -20.98 -9.27 -39.21
C CYS A 243 -20.94 -9.75 -40.67
N PRO A 244 -22.03 -9.58 -41.45
CA PRO A 244 -22.03 -9.88 -42.88
C PRO A 244 -21.43 -8.73 -43.71
N GLU A 245 -21.09 -9.10 -44.95
CA GLU A 245 -20.26 -8.46 -45.98
C GLU A 245 -20.57 -7.00 -46.34
#